data_AF-A0A2N2JPX9-F1
#
_entry.id   AF-A0A2N2JPX9-F1
#
_cell.length_a   1.000
_cell.length_b   1.000
_cell.length_c   1.000
_cell.angle_alpha   90.00
_cell.angle_beta   90.00
_cell.angle_gamma   90.00
#
_symmetry.space_group_name_H-M   'P 1'
#
loop_
_entity.id
_entity.type
_entity.pdbx_description
1 polymer ?
#
loop_
_entity_poly.entity_id
_entity_poly.type
_entity_poly.pdbx_seq_one_letter_code
_entity_poly.pdbx_strand_id
1 'polypeptide(L)'
;MEQHPFDDAFPDLKASRRRRALISLAVVAVVLAAVVLALLLPSTSRCDGAALRSFISDRSLPYAMIGEVCRFDEPLATGLRDLAAGPPDRAQLLTLKALAESAALLREVCPEGPRILADAAELPPEAQGAAFIERCDMGPLGPLSAGELAAVGAERLALALVVHRVLTKTDPDAAVPVGRRIIRGH
;
A
#
# COMPACT_ATOMS: atom_id res chain seq x y z
N MET A 1 -54.73 -23.49 -44.33
CA MET A 1 -53.27 -23.65 -44.11
C MET A 1 -52.65 -22.29 -44.34
N GLU A 2 -52.58 -21.49 -43.29
CA GLU A 2 -52.04 -20.13 -43.33
C GLU A 2 -50.52 -20.19 -43.12
N GLN A 3 -49.76 -19.91 -44.18
CA GLN A 3 -48.33 -19.62 -44.07
C GLN A 3 -48.17 -18.11 -43.91
N HIS A 4 -47.73 -17.67 -42.73
CA HIS A 4 -47.42 -16.27 -42.45
C HIS A 4 -46.23 -15.80 -43.31
N PRO A 5 -46.38 -14.77 -44.16
CA PRO A 5 -45.34 -14.36 -45.11
C PRO A 5 -44.34 -13.33 -44.55
N PHE A 6 -44.21 -13.19 -43.22
CA PHE A 6 -43.43 -12.12 -42.60
C PHE A 6 -42.01 -12.50 -42.15
N ASP A 7 -41.59 -13.76 -42.31
CA ASP A 7 -40.29 -14.22 -41.80
C ASP A 7 -39.08 -13.89 -42.70
N ASP A 8 -39.30 -13.48 -43.95
CA ASP A 8 -38.22 -13.22 -44.92
C ASP A 8 -37.84 -11.74 -45.08
N ALA A 9 -38.50 -10.82 -44.38
CA ALA A 9 -38.40 -9.39 -44.71
C ALA A 9 -37.11 -8.68 -44.25
N PHE A 10 -36.31 -9.22 -43.32
CA PHE A 10 -35.15 -8.48 -42.78
C PHE A 10 -33.95 -9.37 -42.35
N PRO A 11 -33.26 -10.05 -43.27
CA PRO A 11 -32.03 -10.78 -42.96
C PRO A 11 -30.91 -9.86 -42.43
N ASP A 12 -30.85 -8.60 -42.91
CA ASP A 12 -29.82 -7.63 -42.53
C ASP A 12 -29.91 -7.13 -41.08
N LEU A 13 -31.12 -7.01 -40.51
CA LEU A 13 -31.31 -6.60 -39.12
C LEU A 13 -30.94 -7.73 -38.13
N LYS A 14 -31.18 -9.00 -38.50
CA LYS A 14 -30.71 -10.18 -37.74
C LYS A 14 -29.18 -10.26 -37.76
N ALA A 15 -28.55 -9.96 -38.90
CA ALA A 15 -27.08 -9.91 -39.02
C ALA A 15 -26.46 -8.77 -38.18
N SER A 16 -27.08 -7.59 -38.18
CA SER A 16 -26.67 -6.42 -37.37
C SER A 16 -26.74 -6.67 -35.86
N ARG A 17 -27.85 -7.25 -35.35
CA ARG A 17 -27.98 -7.59 -33.92
C ARG A 17 -26.99 -8.67 -33.50
N ARG A 18 -26.76 -9.69 -34.35
CA ARG A 18 -25.75 -10.72 -34.07
C ARG A 18 -24.34 -10.15 -34.02
N ARG A 19 -23.98 -9.22 -34.92
CA ARG A 19 -22.68 -8.54 -34.88
C ARG A 19 -22.51 -7.71 -33.61
N ARG A 20 -23.53 -6.93 -33.20
CA ARG A 20 -23.46 -6.16 -31.95
C ARG A 20 -23.33 -7.05 -30.72
N ALA A 21 -24.10 -8.14 -30.66
CA ALA A 21 -24.01 -9.11 -29.57
C ALA A 21 -22.61 -9.75 -29.49
N LEU A 22 -22.03 -10.14 -30.63
CA LEU A 22 -20.67 -10.69 -30.68
C LEU A 22 -19.61 -9.67 -30.23
N ILE A 23 -19.73 -8.41 -30.64
CA ILE A 23 -18.83 -7.33 -30.21
C ILE A 23 -18.94 -7.12 -28.70
N SER A 24 -20.16 -7.04 -28.15
CA SER A 24 -20.37 -6.88 -26.70
C SER A 24 -19.79 -8.05 -25.91
N LEU A 25 -19.97 -9.28 -26.39
CA LEU A 25 -19.45 -10.48 -25.74
C LEU A 25 -17.92 -10.54 -25.78
N ALA A 26 -17.32 -10.11 -26.89
CA ALA A 26 -15.87 -9.97 -27.03
C ALA A 26 -15.31 -8.91 -26.07
N VAL A 27 -15.95 -7.74 -25.96
CA VAL A 27 -15.54 -6.69 -25.01
C VAL A 27 -15.63 -7.17 -23.57
N VAL A 28 -16.73 -7.82 -23.20
CA VAL A 28 -16.91 -8.39 -21.85
C VAL A 28 -15.84 -9.44 -21.56
N ALA A 29 -15.54 -10.33 -22.51
CA ALA A 29 -14.49 -11.33 -22.36
C ALA A 29 -13.10 -10.72 -22.19
N VAL A 30 -12.76 -9.66 -22.94
CA VAL A 30 -11.48 -8.94 -22.79
C VAL A 30 -11.39 -8.26 -21.43
N VAL A 31 -12.46 -7.60 -20.96
CA VAL A 31 -12.49 -6.96 -19.64
C VAL A 31 -12.36 -7.99 -18.53
N LEU A 32 -13.08 -9.10 -18.61
CA LEU A 32 -12.96 -10.22 -17.66
C LEU A 32 -11.55 -10.80 -17.64
N ALA A 33 -10.94 -11.01 -18.81
CA ALA A 33 -9.57 -11.49 -18.91
C ALA A 33 -8.58 -10.49 -18.27
N ALA A 34 -8.76 -9.19 -18.49
CA ALA A 34 -7.92 -8.16 -17.87
C ALA A 34 -8.09 -8.09 -16.35
N VAL A 35 -9.31 -8.23 -15.84
CA VAL A 35 -9.59 -8.28 -14.39
C VAL A 35 -9.01 -9.53 -13.77
N VAL A 36 -9.21 -10.70 -14.38
CA VAL A 36 -8.63 -11.97 -13.91
C VAL A 36 -7.10 -11.91 -13.94
N LEU A 37 -6.51 -11.33 -14.99
CA LEU A 37 -5.06 -11.14 -15.06
C LEU A 37 -4.56 -10.17 -13.98
N ALA A 38 -5.29 -9.07 -13.72
CA ALA A 38 -4.97 -8.14 -12.64
C ALA A 38 -5.08 -8.77 -11.24
N LEU A 39 -6.01 -9.71 -11.05
CA LEU A 39 -6.19 -10.47 -9.80
C LEU A 39 -5.19 -11.63 -9.64
N LEU A 40 -4.70 -12.18 -10.77
CA LEU A 40 -3.71 -13.27 -10.79
C LEU A 40 -2.27 -12.76 -10.82
N LEU A 41 -2.04 -11.49 -11.14
CA LEU A 41 -0.75 -10.85 -10.96
C LEU A 41 -0.47 -10.80 -9.45
N PRO A 42 0.53 -11.55 -8.94
CA PRO A 42 0.87 -11.49 -7.53
C PRO A 42 1.21 -10.04 -7.19
N SER A 43 0.58 -9.51 -6.14
CA SER A 43 0.98 -8.26 -5.48
C SER A 43 2.50 -8.20 -5.47
N THR A 44 3.04 -7.23 -6.21
CA THR A 44 4.44 -7.22 -6.66
C THR A 44 5.41 -6.79 -5.57
N SER A 45 4.92 -6.66 -4.34
CA SER A 45 5.75 -6.44 -3.18
C SER A 45 6.73 -7.61 -3.02
N ARG A 46 7.97 -7.38 -3.44
CA ARG A 46 9.09 -8.31 -3.29
C ARG A 46 10.23 -7.56 -2.64
N CYS A 47 10.72 -8.14 -1.56
CA CYS A 47 12.00 -7.77 -0.96
C CYS A 47 12.98 -8.89 -1.22
N ASP A 48 14.17 -8.54 -1.69
CA ASP A 48 15.29 -9.46 -1.59
C ASP A 48 15.76 -9.46 -0.13
N GLY A 49 15.40 -10.50 0.62
CA GLY A 49 15.77 -10.65 2.03
C GLY A 49 17.27 -10.67 2.28
N ALA A 50 18.09 -11.15 1.33
CA ALA A 50 19.55 -11.16 1.45
C ALA A 50 20.12 -9.75 1.24
N ALA A 51 19.63 -9.03 0.22
CA ALA A 51 19.98 -7.63 0.01
C ALA A 51 19.52 -6.77 1.19
N LEU A 52 18.32 -6.99 1.72
CA LEU A 52 17.77 -6.28 2.86
C LEU A 52 18.61 -6.51 4.12
N ARG A 53 18.97 -7.76 4.43
CA ARG A 53 19.86 -8.09 5.57
C ARG A 53 21.25 -7.47 5.44
N SER A 54 21.85 -7.51 4.24
CA SER A 54 23.14 -6.86 3.95
C SER A 54 23.05 -5.34 4.14
N PHE A 55 21.98 -4.73 3.60
CA PHE A 55 21.70 -3.30 3.68
C PHE A 55 21.46 -2.82 5.12
N ILE A 56 20.76 -3.65 5.91
CA ILE A 56 20.57 -3.45 7.35
C ILE A 56 21.89 -3.61 8.12
N SER A 57 22.82 -4.45 7.70
CA SER A 57 24.07 -4.60 8.44
C SER A 57 25.02 -3.41 8.27
N ASP A 58 24.95 -2.71 7.13
CA ASP A 58 26.07 -1.88 6.66
C ASP A 58 25.88 -0.35 6.75
N ARG A 59 24.64 0.18 6.85
CA ARG A 59 24.43 1.65 6.84
C ARG A 59 23.33 2.20 7.75
N SER A 60 23.57 3.30 8.46
CA SER A 60 22.56 4.06 9.24
C SER A 60 21.64 4.91 8.36
N LEU A 61 20.78 4.30 7.55
CA LEU A 61 20.02 5.03 6.54
C LEU A 61 18.54 5.27 6.87
N PRO A 62 17.99 6.44 6.48
CA PRO A 62 16.59 6.80 6.65
C PRO A 62 15.65 5.98 5.74
N TYR A 63 14.38 5.93 6.15
CA TYR A 63 13.19 5.35 5.48
C TYR A 63 13.23 5.32 3.94
N ALA A 64 13.71 6.42 3.37
CA ALA A 64 14.00 6.69 1.98
C ALA A 64 14.49 5.47 1.16
N MET A 65 15.46 4.73 1.70
CA MET A 65 16.16 3.71 0.91
C MET A 65 15.60 2.30 1.03
N ILE A 66 14.56 2.09 1.85
CA ILE A 66 13.87 0.79 1.88
C ILE A 66 13.22 0.52 0.52
N GLY A 67 12.75 1.56 -0.18
CA GLY A 67 12.23 1.46 -1.55
C GLY A 67 13.27 1.10 -2.62
N GLU A 68 14.57 1.15 -2.31
CA GLU A 68 15.63 0.71 -3.22
C GLU A 68 15.86 -0.81 -3.15
N VAL A 69 15.58 -1.42 -2.00
CA VAL A 69 15.82 -2.85 -1.73
C VAL A 69 14.52 -3.67 -1.78
N CYS A 70 13.41 -3.01 -1.48
CA CYS A 70 12.07 -3.56 -1.50
C CYS A 70 11.22 -2.87 -2.54
N ARG A 71 10.59 -3.66 -3.41
CA ARG A 71 9.48 -3.17 -4.21
C ARG A 71 8.23 -3.19 -3.36
N PHE A 72 7.53 -2.07 -3.33
CA PHE A 72 6.21 -1.93 -2.73
C PHE A 72 5.19 -1.80 -3.86
N ASP A 73 3.93 -2.14 -3.59
CA ASP A 73 2.86 -1.81 -4.52
C ASP A 73 2.50 -0.32 -4.40
N GLU A 74 1.97 0.25 -5.48
CA GLU A 74 1.42 1.60 -5.45
C GLU A 74 0.15 1.64 -4.57
N PRO A 75 -0.10 2.74 -3.82
CA PRO A 75 0.60 4.02 -3.86
C PRO A 75 1.77 4.16 -2.86
N LEU A 76 1.99 3.15 -2.02
CA LEU A 76 3.03 3.19 -0.98
C LEU A 76 4.43 3.35 -1.59
N ALA A 77 4.69 2.72 -2.73
CA ALA A 77 5.96 2.83 -3.45
C ALA A 77 6.28 4.26 -3.90
N THR A 78 5.29 4.99 -4.45
CA THR A 78 5.48 6.40 -4.80
C THR A 78 5.72 7.25 -3.57
N GLY A 79 4.92 7.08 -2.51
CA GLY A 79 5.10 7.83 -1.26
C GLY A 79 6.48 7.65 -0.61
N LEU A 80 7.01 6.41 -0.60
CA LEU A 80 8.35 6.13 -0.07
C LEU A 80 9.47 6.71 -0.95
N ARG A 81 9.31 6.69 -2.29
CA ARG A 81 10.27 7.32 -3.22
C ARG A 81 10.27 8.84 -3.09
N ASP A 82 9.10 9.45 -2.97
CA ASP A 82 8.96 10.89 -2.75
C ASP A 82 9.63 11.30 -1.44
N LEU A 83 9.41 10.53 -0.35
CA LEU A 83 10.09 10.74 0.94
C LEU A 83 11.60 10.57 0.83
N ALA A 84 12.08 9.70 -0.05
CA ALA A 84 13.50 9.44 -0.27
C ALA A 84 14.23 10.57 -1.00
N ALA A 85 13.60 11.07 -2.05
CA ALA A 85 14.15 12.14 -2.89
C ALA A 85 13.85 13.54 -2.32
N GLY A 86 12.89 13.64 -1.40
CA GLY A 86 12.42 14.89 -0.84
C GLY A 86 13.40 15.53 0.15
N PRO A 87 13.38 16.88 0.27
CA PRO A 87 14.20 17.57 1.25
C PRO A 87 13.67 17.35 2.68
N PRO A 88 14.54 17.39 3.71
CA PRO A 88 14.20 17.01 5.09
C PRO A 88 13.13 17.91 5.73
N ASP A 89 13.05 19.18 5.34
CA ASP A 89 12.01 20.13 5.76
C ASP A 89 10.59 19.72 5.32
N ARG A 90 10.49 18.86 4.30
CA ARG A 90 9.20 18.33 3.78
C ARG A 90 8.91 16.90 4.21
N ALA A 91 9.79 16.26 4.99
CA ALA A 91 9.67 14.85 5.35
C ALA A 91 8.31 14.52 6.01
N GLN A 92 7.82 15.40 6.89
CA GLN A 92 6.54 15.22 7.55
C GLN A 92 5.36 15.29 6.56
N LEU A 93 5.34 16.30 5.68
CA LEU A 93 4.31 16.45 4.66
C LEU A 93 4.29 15.25 3.70
N LEU A 94 5.46 14.78 3.29
CA LEU A 94 5.60 13.62 2.40
C LEU A 94 5.17 12.32 3.08
N THR A 95 5.44 12.18 4.39
CA THR A 95 4.93 11.06 5.20
C THR A 95 3.41 11.06 5.25
N LEU A 96 2.79 12.22 5.52
CA LEU A 96 1.33 12.36 5.53
C LEU A 96 0.71 12.09 4.16
N LYS A 97 1.33 12.56 3.08
CA LYS A 97 0.89 12.25 1.70
C LYS A 97 0.92 10.74 1.45
N ALA A 98 2.02 10.08 1.75
CA ALA A 98 2.18 8.63 1.57
C ALA A 98 1.11 7.84 2.34
N LEU A 99 0.81 8.25 3.58
CA LEU A 99 -0.23 7.65 4.41
C LEU A 99 -1.63 7.91 3.89
N ALA A 100 -1.92 9.13 3.43
CA ALA A 100 -3.23 9.49 2.88
C ALA A 100 -3.54 8.66 1.63
N GLU A 101 -2.57 8.51 0.74
CA GLU A 101 -2.71 7.68 -0.46
C GLU A 101 -2.80 6.18 -0.08
N SER A 102 -2.10 5.76 0.98
CA SER A 102 -2.07 4.38 1.47
C SER A 102 -3.07 4.08 2.61
N ALA A 103 -4.14 4.87 2.75
CA ALA A 103 -5.04 4.79 3.91
C ALA A 103 -5.76 3.44 4.06
N ALA A 104 -5.90 2.68 2.96
CA ALA A 104 -6.42 1.31 3.00
C ALA A 104 -5.44 0.36 3.71
N LEU A 105 -4.15 0.44 3.38
CA LEU A 105 -3.10 -0.36 4.02
C LEU A 105 -2.95 -0.02 5.51
N LEU A 106 -3.09 1.26 5.87
CA LEU A 106 -3.12 1.66 7.27
C LEU A 106 -4.30 1.01 8.02
N ARG A 107 -5.49 0.99 7.43
CA ARG A 107 -6.67 0.34 8.02
C ARG A 107 -6.54 -1.19 8.13
N GLU A 108 -5.79 -1.83 7.24
CA GLU A 108 -5.50 -3.27 7.34
C GLU A 108 -4.65 -3.62 8.57
N VAL A 109 -3.72 -2.74 8.95
CA VAL A 109 -2.83 -2.96 10.11
C VAL A 109 -3.36 -2.35 11.39
N CYS A 110 -4.13 -1.29 11.25
CA CYS A 110 -4.64 -0.47 12.33
C CYS A 110 -6.01 0.08 11.91
N PRO A 111 -7.12 -0.64 12.17
CA PRO A 111 -8.44 -0.26 11.69
C PRO A 111 -8.84 1.18 12.04
N GLU A 112 -8.48 1.63 13.24
CA GLU A 112 -8.73 2.98 13.75
C GLU A 112 -7.61 3.97 13.42
N GLY A 113 -6.56 3.53 12.71
CA GLY A 113 -5.33 4.28 12.45
C GLY A 113 -5.56 5.71 11.93
N PRO A 114 -6.40 5.92 10.89
CA PRO A 114 -6.70 7.27 10.41
C PRO A 114 -7.33 8.18 11.47
N ARG A 115 -8.21 7.63 12.33
CA ARG A 115 -8.85 8.39 13.41
C ARG A 115 -7.83 8.69 14.51
N ILE A 116 -6.99 7.72 14.88
CA ILE A 116 -5.93 7.91 15.88
C ILE A 116 -4.95 8.99 15.42
N LEU A 117 -4.60 9.04 14.13
CA LEU A 117 -3.75 10.10 13.57
C LEU A 117 -4.42 11.48 13.64
N ALA A 118 -5.72 11.56 13.35
CA ALA A 118 -6.48 12.80 13.47
C ALA A 118 -6.52 13.29 14.93
N ASP A 119 -6.84 12.39 15.87
CA ASP A 119 -6.88 12.70 17.30
C ASP A 119 -5.48 13.10 17.81
N ALA A 120 -4.42 12.42 17.36
CA ALA A 120 -3.04 12.71 17.77
C ALA A 120 -2.54 14.06 17.24
N ALA A 121 -3.04 14.53 16.09
CA ALA A 121 -2.67 15.84 15.55
C ALA A 121 -3.15 17.01 16.43
N GLU A 122 -4.13 16.78 17.31
CA GLU A 122 -4.60 17.76 18.30
C GLU A 122 -3.73 17.79 19.57
N LEU A 123 -2.82 16.83 19.73
CA LEU A 123 -1.92 16.72 20.87
C LEU A 123 -0.58 17.44 20.64
N PRO A 124 0.12 17.84 21.71
CA PRO A 124 1.51 18.30 21.63
C PRO A 124 2.40 17.26 20.92
N PRO A 125 3.38 17.67 20.10
CA PRO A 125 4.25 16.76 19.32
C PRO A 125 4.84 15.59 20.13
N GLU A 126 5.23 15.85 21.37
CA GLU A 126 5.81 14.89 22.31
C GLU A 126 4.83 13.80 22.79
N ALA A 127 3.52 14.04 22.69
CA ALA A 127 2.47 13.11 23.13
C ALA A 127 1.85 12.32 21.96
N GLN A 128 2.09 12.73 20.72
CA GLN A 128 1.46 12.13 19.54
C GLN A 128 1.85 10.66 19.37
N GLY A 129 3.15 10.34 19.53
CA GLY A 129 3.66 8.99 19.40
C GLY A 129 3.04 8.01 20.39
N ALA A 130 2.98 8.41 21.67
CA ALA A 130 2.36 7.64 22.73
C ALA A 130 0.88 7.34 22.43
N ALA A 131 0.11 8.36 22.03
CA ALA A 131 -1.30 8.19 21.69
C ALA A 131 -1.52 7.20 20.54
N PHE A 132 -0.59 7.12 19.58
CA PHE A 132 -0.65 6.15 18.50
C PHE A 132 -0.39 4.71 18.99
N ILE A 133 0.64 4.51 19.81
CA ILE A 133 1.04 3.20 20.34
C ILE A 133 -0.01 2.62 21.28
N GLU A 134 -0.67 3.45 22.09
CA GLU A 134 -1.69 3.00 23.03
C GLU A 134 -2.94 2.44 22.35
N ARG A 135 -3.23 2.88 21.12
CA ARG A 135 -4.48 2.58 20.40
C ARG A 135 -4.27 1.69 19.18
N CYS A 136 -3.03 1.45 18.80
CA CYS A 136 -2.65 0.65 17.65
C CYS A 136 -1.68 -0.45 18.08
N ASP A 137 -2.02 -1.72 17.82
CA ASP A 137 -1.09 -2.81 18.09
C ASP A 137 0.10 -2.71 17.13
N MET A 138 1.22 -2.25 17.68
CA MET A 138 2.46 -2.10 16.94
C MET A 138 3.11 -3.45 16.66
N GLY A 139 2.76 -4.52 17.40
CA GLY A 139 3.51 -5.77 17.37
C GLY A 139 5.00 -5.56 17.68
N PRO A 140 5.88 -6.48 17.26
CA PRO A 140 7.31 -6.33 17.44
C PRO A 140 7.92 -5.43 16.36
N LEU A 141 7.83 -4.10 16.50
CA LEU A 141 8.54 -3.11 15.66
C LEU A 141 10.07 -3.09 15.88
N GLY A 142 10.66 -4.25 16.16
CA GLY A 142 12.06 -4.37 16.56
C GLY A 142 12.29 -4.09 18.04
N PRO A 143 13.56 -4.08 18.49
CA PRO A 143 13.94 -4.02 19.91
C PRO A 143 13.84 -2.62 20.53
N LEU A 144 12.92 -1.77 20.08
CA LEU A 144 12.74 -0.42 20.62
C LEU A 144 11.86 -0.45 21.85
N SER A 145 12.28 0.26 22.90
CA SER A 145 11.48 0.43 24.11
C SER A 145 10.24 1.29 23.83
N ALA A 146 9.19 1.12 24.63
CA ALA A 146 7.98 1.93 24.52
C ALA A 146 8.27 3.45 24.62
N GLY A 147 9.29 3.84 25.40
CA GLY A 147 9.73 5.23 25.51
C GLY A 147 10.42 5.76 24.24
N GLU A 148 11.23 4.94 23.57
CA GLU A 148 11.83 5.30 22.28
C GLU A 148 10.78 5.43 21.17
N LEU A 149 9.73 4.61 21.21
CA LEU A 149 8.62 4.69 20.26
C LEU A 149 7.75 5.93 20.54
N ALA A 150 7.48 6.24 21.80
CA ALA A 150 6.64 7.38 22.18
C ALA A 150 7.22 8.74 21.75
N ALA A 151 8.55 8.84 21.65
CA ALA A 151 9.25 10.04 21.19
C ALA A 151 9.15 10.29 19.67
N VAL A 152 8.51 9.37 18.92
CA VAL A 152 8.36 9.45 17.46
C VAL A 152 6.98 10.01 17.12
N GLY A 153 6.90 10.92 16.15
CA GLY A 153 5.62 11.43 15.65
C GLY A 153 4.68 10.30 15.19
N ALA A 154 3.38 10.46 15.45
CA ALA A 154 2.35 9.44 15.18
C ALA A 154 2.32 9.03 13.71
N GLU A 155 2.51 9.97 12.78
CA GLU A 155 2.58 9.73 11.34
C GLU A 155 3.76 8.84 10.95
N ARG A 156 4.91 9.02 11.61
CA ARG A 156 6.11 8.22 11.30
C ARG A 156 5.94 6.80 11.83
N LEU A 157 5.29 6.64 12.97
CA LEU A 157 4.90 5.34 13.55
C LEU A 157 3.85 4.63 12.68
N ALA A 158 2.86 5.35 12.16
CA ALA A 158 1.87 4.78 11.24
C ALA A 158 2.52 4.29 9.94
N LEU A 159 3.41 5.08 9.34
CA LEU A 159 4.14 4.68 8.15
C LEU A 159 5.05 3.47 8.45
N ALA A 160 5.69 3.46 9.62
CA ALA A 160 6.49 2.34 10.08
C ALA A 160 5.71 1.03 10.10
N LEU A 161 4.51 1.07 10.68
CA LEU A 161 3.65 -0.08 10.85
C LEU A 161 3.18 -0.63 9.50
N VAL A 162 2.78 0.26 8.58
CA VAL A 162 2.40 -0.10 7.21
C VAL A 162 3.56 -0.79 6.48
N VAL A 163 4.75 -0.19 6.51
CA VAL A 163 5.95 -0.76 5.87
C VAL A 163 6.29 -2.10 6.51
N HIS A 164 6.34 -2.19 7.84
CA HIS A 164 6.64 -3.43 8.55
C HIS A 164 5.65 -4.55 8.21
N ARG A 165 4.36 -4.24 8.04
CA ARG A 165 3.37 -5.24 7.63
C ARG A 165 3.61 -5.76 6.22
N VAL A 166 3.91 -4.87 5.27
CA VAL A 166 4.20 -5.28 3.89
C VAL A 166 5.45 -6.16 3.87
N LEU A 167 6.46 -5.80 4.66
CA LEU A 167 7.68 -6.59 4.79
C LEU A 167 7.43 -7.96 5.44
N THR A 168 6.69 -8.04 6.55
CA THR A 168 6.36 -9.33 7.20
C THR A 168 5.55 -10.27 6.32
N LYS A 169 4.63 -9.74 5.50
CA LYS A 169 3.89 -10.55 4.50
C LYS A 169 4.81 -11.13 3.42
N THR A 170 5.94 -10.47 3.15
CA THR A 170 6.86 -10.81 2.04
C THR A 170 8.06 -11.64 2.50
N ASP A 171 8.67 -11.28 3.63
CA ASP A 171 9.79 -11.95 4.28
C ASP A 171 9.72 -11.70 5.80
N PRO A 172 9.15 -12.63 6.60
CA PRO A 172 8.96 -12.45 8.03
C PRO A 172 10.27 -12.30 8.81
N ASP A 173 11.38 -12.85 8.31
CA ASP A 173 12.70 -12.78 8.96
C ASP A 173 13.40 -11.44 8.73
N ALA A 174 12.96 -10.64 7.75
CA ALA A 174 13.58 -9.36 7.41
C ALA A 174 12.83 -8.14 7.97
N ALA A 175 11.68 -8.31 8.62
CA ALA A 175 10.83 -7.20 9.03
C ALA A 175 11.24 -6.53 10.37
N VAL A 176 11.82 -7.30 11.29
CA VAL A 176 12.21 -6.85 12.64
C VAL A 176 13.31 -5.77 12.64
N PRO A 177 14.37 -5.85 11.81
CA PRO A 177 15.41 -4.82 11.81
C PRO A 177 14.98 -3.51 11.15
N VAL A 178 13.94 -3.55 10.29
CA VAL A 178 13.46 -2.39 9.54
C VAL A 178 12.65 -1.45 10.42
N GLY A 179 11.80 -1.98 11.32
CA GLY A 179 11.08 -1.18 12.32
C GLY A 179 12.01 -0.31 13.17
N ARG A 180 13.15 -0.88 13.59
CA ARG A 180 14.16 -0.17 14.40
C ARG A 180 14.75 1.07 13.72
N ARG A 181 14.96 1.00 12.41
CA ARG A 181 15.72 2.03 11.65
C ARG A 181 14.84 3.12 11.07
N ILE A 182 13.61 2.75 10.74
CA ILE A 182 12.49 3.65 10.56
C ILE A 182 12.51 4.66 11.72
N ILE A 183 12.25 4.23 12.94
CA ILE A 183 12.11 5.13 14.10
C ILE A 183 13.34 6.00 14.41
N ARG A 184 14.56 5.57 14.05
CA ARG A 184 15.81 6.31 14.31
C ARG A 184 16.29 7.20 13.15
N GLY A 185 15.59 7.21 12.01
CA GLY A 185 16.01 7.91 10.80
C GLY A 185 15.67 9.40 10.78
N HIS A 186 16.32 10.19 11.64
CA HIS A 186 16.78 11.57 11.39
C HIS A 186 17.90 11.89 12.37
#